data_AF-A0A257RDK6-F1
#
_entry.id   AF-A0A257RDK6-F1
#
_cell.length_a   1.000
_cell.length_b   1.000
_cell.length_c   1.000
_cell.angle_alpha   90.00
_cell.angle_beta   90.00
_cell.angle_gamma   90.00
#
_symmetry.space_group_name_H-M   'P 1'
#
loop_
_entity.id
_entity.type
_entity.pdbx_description
1 polymer ?
#
loop_
_entity_poly.entity_id
_entity_poly.type
_entity_poly.pdbx_seq_one_letter_code
_entity_poly.pdbx_strand_id
1 'polypeptide(L)'
;MPTDLALDARTHVPERQSGRASSVANRRLVSLWLFATYAVIIVMIGIGGYVQNDDAGLSIMVWQPISGVIPPLTTAAWAHMFALYKTIPQYQIANPHMDLAGFKAIFWPEYIHRMWGRLLGFVFGVPLVWFWLTGRLERRLRPWLALLFALGALQGLIGWFMVSSGFEPGHVVVTPWRLSLHYCAAVLLCIAIFWTALVVSKPTVDYVPAGRAPRRWAIASIVTIALALFAGTFVSGTRAYLVHNHFPLMEGQLIPPDYAALHPFWLNWFANKAAVQWNHRLLGTLTAIVTIGAFVSVLRADLP
;
A
#
# COMPACT_ATOMS: atom_id res chain seq x y z
N MET A 1 -4.48 -18.66 -63.09
CA MET A 1 -5.37 -18.26 -61.99
C MET A 1 -4.55 -18.18 -60.71
N PRO A 2 -4.24 -17.00 -60.17
CA PRO A 2 -3.65 -16.87 -58.85
C PRO A 2 -4.75 -16.69 -57.80
N THR A 3 -4.75 -17.54 -56.78
CA THR A 3 -5.55 -17.40 -55.56
C THR A 3 -4.90 -16.39 -54.63
N ASP A 4 -5.41 -15.16 -54.63
CA ASP A 4 -5.18 -14.17 -53.57
C ASP A 4 -6.22 -14.38 -52.45
N LEU A 5 -5.77 -14.88 -51.31
CA LEU A 5 -6.51 -14.86 -50.05
C LEU A 5 -5.63 -14.22 -48.97
N ALA A 6 -5.43 -12.91 -49.09
CA ALA A 6 -4.93 -12.10 -47.99
C ALA A 6 -6.12 -11.70 -47.11
N LEU A 7 -6.26 -12.40 -45.99
CA LEU A 7 -7.13 -12.01 -44.87
C LEU A 7 -6.56 -10.75 -44.20
N ASP A 8 -6.97 -9.57 -44.67
CA ASP A 8 -6.66 -8.30 -44.03
C ASP A 8 -7.66 -8.05 -42.88
N ALA A 9 -7.46 -8.75 -41.76
CA ALA A 9 -8.21 -8.52 -40.53
C ALA A 9 -7.66 -7.30 -39.76
N ARG A 10 -7.60 -6.14 -40.41
CA ARG A 10 -7.43 -4.87 -39.71
C ARG A 10 -8.78 -4.48 -39.12
N THR A 11 -8.91 -4.64 -37.81
CA THR A 11 -10.03 -4.08 -37.05
C THR A 11 -10.08 -2.56 -37.26
N HIS A 12 -10.90 -2.12 -38.22
CA HIS A 12 -11.14 -0.70 -38.47
C HIS A 12 -11.82 -0.11 -37.23
N VAL A 13 -11.08 0.72 -36.52
CA VAL A 13 -11.61 1.53 -35.42
C VAL A 13 -12.02 2.85 -36.03
N PRO A 14 -13.24 3.34 -35.81
CA PRO A 14 -13.65 4.64 -36.33
C PRO A 14 -12.72 5.73 -35.79
N GLU A 15 -12.06 6.44 -36.69
CA GLU A 15 -11.07 7.51 -36.47
C GLU A 15 -11.57 8.61 -35.50
N ARG A 16 -12.89 8.79 -35.39
CA ARG A 16 -13.52 9.69 -34.40
C ARG A 16 -13.28 9.28 -32.93
N GLN A 17 -13.17 7.99 -32.62
CA GLN A 17 -12.96 7.53 -31.24
C GLN A 17 -11.52 7.73 -30.77
N SER A 18 -10.52 7.62 -31.66
CA SER A 18 -9.13 7.88 -31.31
C SER A 18 -8.92 9.37 -31.01
N GLY A 19 -9.47 10.27 -31.83
CA GLY A 19 -9.33 11.72 -31.66
C GLY A 19 -10.00 12.27 -30.39
N ARG A 20 -11.15 11.72 -29.97
CA ARG A 20 -11.80 12.12 -28.71
C ARG A 20 -10.98 11.69 -27.50
N ALA A 21 -10.57 10.43 -27.43
CA ALA A 21 -9.82 9.90 -26.29
C ALA A 21 -8.44 10.56 -26.12
N SER A 22 -7.75 10.86 -27.22
CA SER A 22 -6.43 11.49 -27.20
C SER A 22 -6.45 13.01 -27.02
N SER A 23 -7.63 13.64 -26.96
CA SER A 23 -7.74 15.09 -26.76
C SER A 23 -7.10 15.54 -25.44
N VAL A 24 -6.46 16.71 -25.48
CA VAL A 24 -5.78 17.32 -24.31
C VAL A 24 -6.73 17.44 -23.11
N ALA A 25 -7.98 17.85 -23.36
CA ALA A 25 -8.99 17.98 -22.31
C ALA A 25 -9.31 16.64 -21.63
N ASN A 26 -9.52 15.56 -22.40
CA ASN A 26 -9.82 14.26 -21.81
C ASN A 26 -8.61 13.67 -21.08
N ARG A 27 -7.39 13.83 -21.63
CA ARG A 27 -6.16 13.43 -20.92
C ARG A 27 -6.01 14.14 -19.58
N ARG A 28 -6.29 15.44 -19.51
CA ARG A 28 -6.28 16.21 -18.26
C ARG A 28 -7.32 15.72 -17.26
N LEU A 29 -8.53 15.38 -17.72
CA LEU A 29 -9.57 14.83 -16.84
C LEU A 29 -9.18 13.47 -16.29
N VAL A 30 -8.66 12.58 -17.13
CA VAL A 30 -8.21 11.24 -16.72
C VAL A 30 -7.01 11.35 -15.77
N SER A 31 -6.02 12.20 -16.04
CA SER A 31 -4.88 12.37 -15.15
C SER A 31 -5.28 12.94 -13.80
N LEU A 32 -6.15 13.96 -13.75
CA LEU A 32 -6.65 14.52 -12.49
C LEU A 32 -7.38 13.47 -11.65
N TRP A 33 -8.21 12.64 -12.29
CA TRP A 33 -8.88 11.52 -11.62
C TRP A 33 -7.88 10.51 -11.03
N LEU A 34 -6.84 10.14 -11.80
CA LEU A 34 -5.80 9.23 -11.32
C LEU A 34 -4.97 9.84 -10.18
N PHE A 35 -4.66 11.14 -10.22
CA PHE A 35 -4.02 11.85 -9.10
C PHE A 35 -4.91 11.92 -7.86
N ALA A 36 -6.21 12.15 -8.03
CA ALA A 36 -7.16 12.10 -6.93
C ALA A 36 -7.23 10.70 -6.32
N THR A 37 -7.26 9.64 -7.15
CA THR A 37 -7.19 8.25 -6.68
C THR A 37 -5.89 8.00 -5.91
N TYR A 38 -4.74 8.43 -6.44
CA TYR A 38 -3.45 8.33 -5.77
C TYR A 38 -3.48 8.98 -4.38
N ALA A 39 -4.03 10.20 -4.26
CA ALA A 39 -4.16 10.88 -2.97
C ALA A 39 -5.03 10.09 -1.98
N VAL A 40 -6.15 9.50 -2.44
CA VAL A 40 -7.00 8.64 -1.61
C VAL A 40 -6.25 7.39 -1.14
N ILE A 41 -5.38 6.79 -1.96
CA ILE A 41 -4.56 5.64 -1.59
C ILE A 41 -3.49 6.02 -0.55
N ILE A 42 -2.85 7.19 -0.67
CA ILE A 42 -1.90 7.66 0.34
C ILE A 42 -2.58 7.78 1.71
N VAL A 43 -3.78 8.35 1.76
CA VAL A 43 -4.57 8.40 2.99
C VAL A 43 -4.94 7.00 3.48
N MET A 44 -5.35 6.09 2.59
CA MET A 44 -5.66 4.69 2.91
C MET A 44 -4.49 3.99 3.61
N ILE A 45 -3.26 4.17 3.09
CA ILE A 45 -2.04 3.59 3.67
C ILE A 45 -1.78 4.19 5.05
N GLY A 46 -1.95 5.50 5.23
CA GLY A 46 -1.81 6.16 6.53
C GLY A 46 -2.80 5.66 7.58
N ILE A 47 -4.09 5.57 7.23
CA ILE A 47 -5.12 5.00 8.10
C ILE A 47 -4.80 3.54 8.45
N GLY A 48 -4.35 2.74 7.46
CA GLY A 48 -3.95 1.35 7.70
C GLY A 48 -2.79 1.22 8.68
N GLY A 49 -1.78 2.10 8.57
CA GLY A 49 -0.68 2.17 9.53
C GLY A 49 -1.15 2.51 10.94
N TYR A 50 -2.11 3.41 11.08
CA TYR A 50 -2.72 3.71 12.38
C TYR A 50 -3.47 2.49 12.95
N VAL A 51 -4.33 1.84 12.17
CA VAL A 51 -5.07 0.62 12.58
C VAL A 51 -4.12 -0.49 13.04
N GLN A 52 -3.00 -0.67 12.33
CA GLN A 52 -2.01 -1.68 12.69
C GLN A 52 -1.27 -1.34 13.98
N ASN A 53 -0.81 -0.09 14.12
CA ASN A 53 0.01 0.30 15.28
C ASN A 53 -0.80 0.50 16.56
N ASP A 54 -2.11 0.77 16.45
CA ASP A 54 -3.04 0.88 17.58
C ASP A 54 -3.70 -0.47 17.94
N ASP A 55 -3.22 -1.57 17.35
CA ASP A 55 -3.75 -2.93 17.54
C ASP A 55 -5.25 -3.12 17.21
N ALA A 56 -5.80 -2.18 16.44
CA ALA A 56 -7.20 -2.14 16.05
C ALA A 56 -7.57 -3.14 14.94
N GLY A 57 -6.59 -3.66 14.20
CA GLY A 57 -6.82 -4.45 12.97
C GLY A 57 -7.54 -5.80 13.14
N LEU A 58 -7.87 -6.23 14.35
CA LEU A 58 -8.54 -7.51 14.64
C LEU A 58 -9.94 -7.33 15.27
N SER A 59 -10.43 -6.09 15.40
CA SER A 59 -11.69 -5.75 16.06
C SER A 59 -12.94 -6.19 15.27
N ILE A 60 -12.86 -6.33 13.94
CA ILE A 60 -13.97 -6.75 13.06
C ILE A 60 -13.64 -8.10 12.40
N MET A 61 -14.16 -9.18 12.99
CA MET A 61 -13.88 -10.55 12.54
C MET A 61 -14.60 -10.94 11.24
N VAL A 62 -15.85 -10.50 11.08
CA VAL A 62 -16.68 -10.94 9.97
C VAL A 62 -16.45 -10.04 8.77
N TRP A 63 -16.00 -10.64 7.66
CA TRP A 63 -15.87 -9.90 6.42
C TRP A 63 -17.24 -9.62 5.82
N GLN A 64 -17.68 -8.36 5.92
CA GLN A 64 -18.95 -7.89 5.39
C GLN A 64 -18.74 -6.77 4.35
N PRO A 65 -18.44 -7.12 3.08
CA PRO A 65 -18.17 -6.12 2.04
C PRO A 65 -19.33 -5.16 1.82
N ILE A 66 -20.57 -5.66 1.86
CA ILE A 66 -21.79 -4.91 1.56
C ILE A 66 -22.51 -4.47 2.85
N SER A 67 -22.91 -5.42 3.71
CA SER A 67 -23.71 -5.10 4.92
C SER A 67 -22.94 -4.28 5.97
N GLY A 68 -21.61 -4.34 5.96
CA GLY A 68 -20.75 -3.61 6.91
C GLY A 68 -20.57 -2.12 6.60
N VAL A 69 -21.40 -1.53 5.73
CA VAL A 69 -21.41 -0.08 5.44
C VAL A 69 -22.12 0.71 6.55
N ILE A 70 -23.05 0.09 7.26
CA ILE A 70 -23.74 0.72 8.38
C ILE A 70 -23.06 0.24 9.66
N PRO A 71 -22.53 1.15 10.52
CA PRO A 71 -21.93 0.74 11.79
C PRO A 71 -23.03 0.28 12.76
N PRO A 72 -22.68 -0.40 13.87
CA PRO A 72 -23.68 -0.76 14.87
C PRO A 72 -24.38 0.49 15.43
N LEU A 73 -25.71 0.56 15.30
CA LEU A 73 -26.51 1.72 15.73
C LEU A 73 -27.24 1.49 17.06
N THR A 74 -27.40 0.24 17.49
CA THR A 74 -28.14 -0.12 18.72
C THR A 74 -27.20 -0.75 19.75
N THR A 75 -27.60 -0.68 21.03
CA THR A 75 -26.89 -1.34 22.13
C THR A 75 -26.74 -2.85 21.88
N ALA A 76 -27.78 -3.50 21.35
CA ALA A 76 -27.75 -4.92 21.02
C ALA A 76 -26.73 -5.24 19.91
N ALA A 77 -26.66 -4.42 18.86
CA ALA A 77 -25.68 -4.62 17.77
C ALA A 77 -24.24 -4.45 18.27
N TRP A 78 -24.00 -3.44 19.13
CA TRP A 78 -22.70 -3.26 19.78
C TRP A 78 -22.33 -4.43 20.69
N ALA A 79 -23.27 -4.92 21.49
CA ALA A 79 -23.06 -6.08 22.35
C ALA A 79 -22.73 -7.35 21.54
N HIS A 80 -23.38 -7.54 20.40
CA HIS A 80 -23.10 -8.67 19.50
C HIS A 80 -21.69 -8.60 18.89
N MET A 81 -21.28 -7.45 18.34
CA MET A 81 -19.92 -7.27 17.81
C MET A 81 -18.86 -7.47 18.89
N PHE A 82 -19.08 -6.94 20.08
CA PHE A 82 -18.17 -7.12 21.19
C PHE A 82 -18.11 -8.59 21.66
N ALA A 83 -19.25 -9.28 21.68
CA ALA A 83 -19.28 -10.72 22.00
C ALA A 83 -18.44 -11.55 21.02
N LEU A 84 -18.44 -11.22 19.72
CA LEU A 84 -17.56 -11.85 18.74
C LEU A 84 -16.09 -11.56 19.07
N TYR A 85 -15.73 -10.32 19.35
CA TYR A 85 -14.35 -9.95 19.71
C TYR A 85 -13.85 -10.71 20.94
N LYS A 86 -14.71 -10.97 21.94
CA LYS A 86 -14.35 -11.78 23.11
C LYS A 86 -13.94 -13.22 22.80
N THR A 87 -14.27 -13.73 21.61
CA THR A 87 -13.92 -15.10 21.20
C THR A 87 -12.49 -15.25 20.67
N ILE A 88 -11.80 -14.15 20.33
CA ILE A 88 -10.47 -14.23 19.73
C ILE A 88 -9.33 -14.10 20.76
N PRO A 89 -8.12 -14.63 20.44
CA PRO A 89 -6.99 -14.58 21.35
C PRO A 89 -6.58 -13.17 21.77
N GLN A 90 -6.75 -12.16 20.92
CA GLN A 90 -6.41 -10.77 21.27
C GLN A 90 -7.19 -10.30 22.52
N TYR A 91 -8.49 -10.60 22.62
CA TYR A 91 -9.25 -10.30 23.84
C TYR A 91 -8.76 -11.16 25.01
N GLN A 92 -8.65 -12.47 24.81
CA GLN A 92 -8.37 -13.42 25.89
C GLN A 92 -6.98 -13.27 26.52
N ILE A 93 -5.98 -12.88 25.73
CA ILE A 93 -4.57 -12.83 26.13
C ILE A 93 -4.11 -11.39 26.35
N ALA A 94 -4.39 -10.48 25.42
CA ALA A 94 -3.86 -9.12 25.46
C ALA A 94 -4.81 -8.13 26.16
N ASN A 95 -6.13 -8.34 26.06
CA ASN A 95 -7.15 -7.40 26.53
C ASN A 95 -8.23 -8.04 27.45
N PRO A 96 -7.89 -8.90 28.45
CA PRO A 96 -8.86 -9.75 29.16
C PRO A 96 -9.90 -9.00 30.00
N HIS A 97 -9.72 -7.69 30.18
CA HIS A 97 -10.61 -6.83 30.97
C HIS A 97 -11.14 -5.63 30.18
N MET A 98 -10.95 -5.61 28.85
CA MET A 98 -11.51 -4.56 28.01
C MET A 98 -13.03 -4.57 28.14
N ASP A 99 -13.61 -3.37 28.27
CA ASP A 99 -15.04 -3.12 28.31
C ASP A 99 -15.57 -2.69 26.92
N LEU A 100 -16.86 -2.38 26.84
CA LEU A 100 -17.45 -1.97 25.56
C LEU A 100 -16.87 -0.63 25.05
N ALA A 101 -16.48 0.28 25.95
CA ALA A 101 -15.88 1.55 25.56
C ALA A 101 -14.50 1.34 24.93
N GLY A 102 -13.65 0.51 25.55
CA GLY A 102 -12.36 0.10 24.98
C GLY A 102 -12.51 -0.63 23.65
N PHE A 103 -13.50 -1.52 23.52
CA PHE A 103 -13.78 -2.17 22.23
C PHE A 103 -14.17 -1.16 21.14
N LYS A 104 -15.01 -0.16 21.46
CA LYS A 104 -15.36 0.89 20.49
C LYS A 104 -14.14 1.71 20.05
N ALA A 105 -13.18 1.94 20.95
CA ALA A 105 -11.97 2.68 20.63
C ALA A 105 -11.14 2.00 19.52
N ILE A 106 -11.01 0.67 19.56
CA ILE A 106 -10.32 -0.10 18.51
C ILE A 106 -11.21 -0.40 17.28
N PHE A 107 -12.53 -0.44 17.46
CA PHE A 107 -13.48 -0.69 16.36
C PHE A 107 -13.48 0.45 15.32
N TRP A 108 -13.51 1.71 15.78
CA TRP A 108 -13.67 2.86 14.87
C TRP A 108 -12.52 3.01 13.86
N PRO A 109 -11.23 2.90 14.26
CA PRO A 109 -10.12 2.93 13.32
C PRO A 109 -10.26 1.87 12.23
N GLU A 110 -10.55 0.62 12.60
CA GLU A 110 -10.69 -0.48 11.64
C GLU A 110 -11.89 -0.27 10.72
N TYR A 111 -13.03 0.15 11.27
CA TYR A 111 -14.22 0.47 10.51
C TYR A 111 -13.97 1.58 9.47
N ILE A 112 -13.31 2.67 9.89
CA ILE A 112 -12.96 3.81 9.02
C ILE A 112 -12.02 3.34 7.90
N HIS A 113 -11.01 2.53 8.23
CA HIS A 113 -10.11 1.96 7.22
C HIS A 113 -10.86 1.12 6.18
N ARG A 114 -11.75 0.23 6.62
CA ARG A 114 -12.59 -0.58 5.73
C ARG A 114 -13.51 0.29 4.88
N MET A 115 -14.07 1.36 5.45
CA MET A 115 -14.92 2.30 4.71
C MET A 115 -14.15 3.09 3.67
N TRP A 116 -12.94 3.51 4.01
CA TRP A 116 -12.04 4.19 3.09
C TRP A 116 -11.63 3.30 1.91
N GLY A 117 -11.42 2.00 2.16
CA GLY A 117 -11.22 1.02 1.10
C GLY A 117 -12.42 0.89 0.14
N ARG A 118 -13.66 0.94 0.67
CA ARG A 118 -14.87 0.96 -0.17
C ARG A 118 -14.99 2.25 -0.97
N LEU A 119 -14.75 3.41 -0.34
CA LEU A 119 -14.70 4.71 -1.00
C LEU A 119 -13.71 4.70 -2.17
N LEU A 120 -12.50 4.17 -1.96
CA LEU A 120 -11.49 4.02 -3.01
C LEU A 120 -12.02 3.20 -4.21
N GLY A 121 -12.75 2.11 -3.93
CA GLY A 121 -13.43 1.32 -4.97
C GLY A 121 -14.39 2.16 -5.82
N PHE A 122 -15.16 3.07 -5.21
CA PHE A 122 -16.03 3.99 -5.94
C PHE A 122 -15.26 5.09 -6.68
N VAL A 123 -14.29 5.72 -6.02
CA VAL A 123 -13.45 6.79 -6.58
C VAL A 123 -12.70 6.32 -7.83
N PHE A 124 -12.28 5.06 -7.87
CA PHE A 124 -11.68 4.49 -9.08
C PHE A 124 -12.73 3.93 -10.05
N GLY A 125 -13.65 3.09 -9.55
CA GLY A 125 -14.56 2.31 -10.39
C GLY A 125 -15.56 3.16 -11.17
N VAL A 126 -16.17 4.17 -10.53
CA VAL A 126 -17.22 4.98 -11.18
C VAL A 126 -16.65 5.82 -12.33
N PRO A 127 -15.55 6.58 -12.15
CA PRO A 127 -14.94 7.31 -13.27
C PRO A 127 -14.38 6.37 -14.34
N LEU A 128 -13.82 5.21 -13.98
CA LEU A 128 -13.35 4.22 -14.95
C LEU A 128 -14.49 3.81 -15.90
N VAL A 129 -15.64 3.40 -15.35
CA VAL A 129 -16.81 3.01 -16.16
C VAL A 129 -17.29 4.18 -17.01
N TRP A 130 -17.41 5.37 -16.42
CA TRP A 130 -17.86 6.56 -17.15
C TRP A 130 -16.93 6.95 -18.31
N PHE A 131 -15.61 7.03 -18.09
CA PHE A 131 -14.65 7.34 -19.14
C PHE A 131 -14.61 6.25 -20.23
N TRP A 132 -14.82 4.99 -19.85
CA TRP A 132 -14.91 3.88 -20.79
C TRP A 132 -16.15 4.01 -21.69
N LEU A 133 -17.34 4.11 -21.10
CA LEU A 133 -18.61 4.18 -21.83
C LEU A 133 -18.70 5.43 -22.72
N THR A 134 -18.09 6.53 -22.31
CA THR A 134 -18.10 7.77 -23.08
C THR A 134 -16.97 7.90 -24.10
N GLY A 135 -16.15 6.85 -24.27
CA GLY A 135 -15.09 6.80 -25.27
C GLY A 135 -13.93 7.78 -25.00
N ARG A 136 -13.71 8.15 -23.73
CA ARG A 136 -12.65 9.08 -23.32
C ARG A 136 -11.33 8.38 -22.98
N LEU A 137 -11.34 7.06 -22.82
CA LEU A 137 -10.13 6.26 -22.59
C LEU A 137 -9.50 5.78 -23.90
N GLU A 138 -8.21 6.03 -24.04
CA GLU A 138 -7.37 5.46 -25.09
C GLU A 138 -7.43 3.93 -25.03
N ARG A 139 -7.51 3.27 -26.19
CA ARG A 139 -7.72 1.81 -26.28
C ARG A 139 -6.66 1.01 -25.53
N ARG A 140 -5.39 1.46 -25.56
CA ARG A 140 -4.27 0.82 -24.85
C ARG A 140 -4.37 0.95 -23.33
N LEU A 141 -5.01 2.01 -22.84
CA LEU A 141 -5.12 2.30 -21.40
C LEU A 141 -6.23 1.49 -20.73
N ARG A 142 -7.27 1.09 -21.46
CA ARG A 142 -8.44 0.35 -20.92
C ARG A 142 -8.06 -0.96 -20.20
N PRO A 143 -7.34 -1.92 -20.82
CA PRO A 143 -6.99 -3.17 -20.14
C PRO A 143 -6.07 -2.94 -18.95
N TRP A 144 -5.19 -1.94 -19.02
CA TRP A 144 -4.32 -1.56 -17.90
C TRP A 144 -5.12 -1.03 -16.71
N LEU A 145 -6.05 -0.10 -16.92
CA LEU A 145 -6.90 0.41 -15.84
C LEU A 145 -7.83 -0.66 -15.28
N ALA A 146 -8.33 -1.60 -16.11
CA ALA A 146 -9.09 -2.75 -15.64
C ALA A 146 -8.23 -3.66 -14.74
N LEU A 147 -6.97 -3.90 -15.10
CA LEU A 147 -6.03 -4.63 -14.26
C LEU A 147 -5.77 -3.91 -12.93
N LEU A 148 -5.56 -2.59 -12.94
CA LEU A 148 -5.39 -1.82 -11.70
C LEU A 148 -6.63 -1.89 -10.80
N PHE A 149 -7.85 -1.86 -11.38
CA PHE A 149 -9.07 -2.07 -10.62
C PHE A 149 -9.12 -3.46 -9.98
N ALA A 150 -8.79 -4.51 -10.76
CA ALA A 150 -8.76 -5.88 -10.26
C ALA A 150 -7.70 -6.07 -9.15
N LEU A 151 -6.52 -5.46 -9.29
CA LEU A 151 -5.48 -5.45 -8.26
C LEU A 151 -5.93 -4.68 -7.00
N GLY A 152 -6.68 -3.60 -7.16
CA GLY A 152 -7.33 -2.90 -6.05
C GLY A 152 -8.36 -3.77 -5.32
N ALA A 153 -9.19 -4.53 -6.04
CA ALA A 153 -10.09 -5.50 -5.42
C ALA A 153 -9.32 -6.63 -4.71
N LEU A 154 -8.23 -7.11 -5.31
CA LEU A 154 -7.32 -8.07 -4.71
C LEU A 154 -6.68 -7.55 -3.41
N GLN A 155 -6.43 -6.24 -3.28
CA GLN A 155 -5.98 -5.67 -2.01
C GLN A 155 -6.95 -5.92 -0.86
N GLY A 156 -8.27 -5.88 -1.12
CA GLY A 156 -9.27 -6.23 -0.11
C GLY A 156 -9.16 -7.70 0.35
N LEU A 157 -8.89 -8.61 -0.59
CA LEU A 157 -8.66 -10.03 -0.29
C LEU A 157 -7.36 -10.24 0.49
N ILE A 158 -6.27 -9.56 0.11
CA ILE A 158 -4.99 -9.62 0.83
C ILE A 158 -5.15 -9.05 2.25
N GLY A 159 -5.88 -7.94 2.41
CA GLY A 159 -6.17 -7.36 3.73
C GLY A 159 -6.97 -8.31 4.62
N TRP A 160 -7.98 -9.01 4.08
CA TRP A 160 -8.69 -10.06 4.80
C TRP A 160 -7.76 -11.22 5.20
N PHE A 161 -6.93 -11.71 4.28
CA PHE A 161 -5.94 -12.75 4.55
C PHE A 161 -4.92 -12.35 5.64
N MET A 162 -4.53 -11.07 5.66
CA MET A 162 -3.66 -10.52 6.71
C MET A 162 -4.32 -10.60 8.08
N VAL A 163 -5.54 -10.09 8.20
CA VAL A 163 -6.30 -10.05 9.45
C VAL A 163 -6.62 -11.45 9.97
N SER A 164 -6.88 -12.41 9.06
CA SER A 164 -7.22 -13.78 9.48
C SER A 164 -6.12 -14.49 10.28
N SER A 165 -4.85 -14.07 10.16
CA SER A 165 -3.77 -14.61 11.00
C SER A 165 -3.93 -14.30 12.48
N GLY A 166 -4.55 -13.17 12.83
CA GLY A 166 -4.75 -12.77 14.22
C GLY A 166 -5.89 -13.52 14.91
N PHE A 167 -6.58 -14.43 14.21
CA PHE A 167 -7.61 -15.29 14.79
C PHE A 167 -7.08 -16.70 15.10
N GLU A 168 -5.86 -17.03 14.69
CA GLU A 168 -5.22 -18.32 14.95
C GLU A 168 -4.84 -18.44 16.44
N PRO A 169 -4.93 -19.64 17.06
CA PRO A 169 -4.62 -19.81 18.48
C PRO A 169 -3.23 -19.29 18.85
N GLY A 170 -3.15 -18.51 19.93
CA GLY A 170 -1.88 -17.93 20.41
C GLY A 170 -1.40 -16.66 19.67
N HIS A 171 -2.10 -16.22 18.61
CA HIS A 171 -1.76 -14.99 17.88
C HIS A 171 -2.64 -13.83 18.32
N VAL A 172 -2.02 -12.75 18.81
CA VAL A 172 -2.71 -11.52 19.28
C VAL A 172 -2.53 -10.33 18.33
N VAL A 173 -1.77 -10.52 17.26
CA VAL A 173 -1.47 -9.53 16.21
C VAL A 173 -1.44 -10.22 14.86
N VAL A 174 -1.61 -9.45 13.79
CA VAL A 174 -1.30 -9.94 12.44
C VAL A 174 0.18 -10.26 12.31
N THR A 175 0.50 -11.31 11.57
CA THR A 175 1.90 -11.69 11.35
C THR A 175 2.63 -10.65 10.48
N PRO A 176 3.92 -10.34 10.77
CA PRO A 176 4.69 -9.39 9.98
C PRO A 176 4.69 -9.71 8.48
N TRP A 177 4.80 -10.98 8.10
CA TRP A 177 4.82 -11.41 6.70
C TRP A 177 3.55 -11.08 5.93
N ARG A 178 2.37 -11.32 6.53
CA ARG A 178 1.10 -10.99 5.87
C ARG A 178 0.89 -9.47 5.81
N LEU A 179 1.34 -8.74 6.83
CA LEU A 179 1.37 -7.28 6.83
C LEU A 179 2.27 -6.73 5.72
N SER A 180 3.49 -7.28 5.56
CA SER A 180 4.42 -6.90 4.49
C SER A 180 3.81 -7.12 3.11
N LEU A 181 3.16 -8.27 2.89
CA LEU A 181 2.50 -8.57 1.62
C LEU A 181 1.44 -7.51 1.28
N HIS A 182 0.56 -7.20 2.24
CA HIS A 182 -0.49 -6.21 2.02
C HIS A 182 0.07 -4.82 1.74
N TYR A 183 0.98 -4.35 2.60
CA TYR A 183 1.58 -3.03 2.49
C TYR A 183 2.38 -2.85 1.20
N CYS A 184 3.28 -3.78 0.87
CA CYS A 184 4.10 -3.68 -0.34
C CYS A 184 3.25 -3.72 -1.61
N ALA A 185 2.22 -4.57 -1.64
CA ALA A 185 1.33 -4.63 -2.79
C ALA A 185 0.47 -3.34 -2.93
N ALA A 186 0.06 -2.73 -1.82
CA ALA A 186 -0.61 -1.43 -1.82
C ALA A 186 0.32 -0.30 -2.31
N VAL A 187 1.58 -0.27 -1.87
CA VAL A 187 2.59 0.68 -2.35
C VAL A 187 2.85 0.52 -3.84
N LEU A 188 2.99 -0.71 -4.34
CA LEU A 188 3.16 -0.97 -5.78
C LEU A 188 1.95 -0.48 -6.60
N LEU A 189 0.73 -0.72 -6.12
CA LEU A 189 -0.49 -0.22 -6.76
C LEU A 189 -0.53 1.32 -6.76
N CYS A 190 -0.12 1.95 -5.65
CA CYS A 190 -0.02 3.39 -5.50
C CYS A 190 0.97 3.99 -6.52
N ILE A 191 2.16 3.40 -6.64
CA ILE A 191 3.17 3.77 -7.63
C ILE A 191 2.63 3.60 -9.06
N ALA A 192 1.97 2.48 -9.35
CA ALA A 192 1.42 2.21 -10.68
C ALA A 192 0.36 3.24 -11.09
N ILE A 193 -0.54 3.61 -10.17
CA ILE A 193 -1.57 4.63 -10.41
C ILE A 193 -0.93 6.00 -10.62
N PHE A 194 0.00 6.40 -9.74
CA PHE A 194 0.71 7.66 -9.86
C PHE A 194 1.50 7.77 -11.17
N TRP A 195 2.24 6.71 -11.53
CA TRP A 195 2.97 6.63 -12.77
C TRP A 195 2.04 6.72 -13.99
N THR A 196 0.89 6.04 -13.94
CA THR A 196 -0.12 6.13 -15.00
C THR A 196 -0.66 7.56 -15.12
N ALA A 197 -0.91 8.25 -14.01
CA ALA A 197 -1.34 9.65 -14.00
C ALA A 197 -0.31 10.56 -14.69
N LEU A 198 0.98 10.38 -14.39
CA LEU A 198 2.08 11.12 -15.03
C LEU A 198 2.14 10.87 -16.54
N VAL A 199 2.10 9.61 -16.98
CA VAL A 199 2.16 9.23 -18.40
C VAL A 199 0.96 9.79 -19.17
N VAL A 200 -0.24 9.72 -18.60
CA VAL A 200 -1.44 10.30 -19.24
C VAL A 200 -1.35 11.83 -19.29
N SER A 201 -0.81 12.46 -18.25
CA SER A 201 -0.65 13.92 -18.18
C SER A 201 0.41 14.45 -19.14
N LYS A 202 1.51 13.72 -19.34
CA LYS A 202 2.63 14.06 -20.23
C LYS A 202 3.03 12.83 -21.06
N PRO A 203 2.31 12.56 -22.16
CA PRO A 203 2.54 11.37 -22.99
C PRO A 203 3.81 11.46 -23.83
N THR A 204 4.35 12.66 -24.04
CA THR A 204 5.65 12.92 -24.67
C THR A 204 6.59 13.48 -23.61
N VAL A 205 7.74 12.81 -23.43
CA VAL A 205 8.79 13.24 -22.51
C VAL A 205 10.07 13.38 -23.31
N ASP A 206 10.70 14.55 -23.22
CA ASP A 206 12.01 14.77 -23.82
C ASP A 206 13.04 13.94 -23.04
N TYR A 207 13.73 13.06 -23.73
CA TYR A 207 14.78 12.25 -23.12
C TYR A 207 15.99 13.14 -22.83
N VAL A 208 16.29 13.34 -21.55
CA VAL A 208 17.51 13.99 -21.10
C VAL A 208 18.50 12.91 -20.65
N PRO A 209 19.67 12.76 -21.31
CA PRO A 209 20.68 11.80 -20.89
C PRO A 209 21.27 12.19 -19.54
N ALA A 210 20.70 11.67 -18.46
CA ALA A 210 21.33 11.74 -17.15
C ALA A 210 22.61 10.90 -17.20
N GLY A 211 23.78 11.52 -17.01
CA GLY A 211 25.07 10.84 -16.99
C GLY A 211 25.07 9.59 -16.09
N ARG A 212 26.08 8.71 -16.26
CA ARG A 212 26.12 7.40 -15.57
C ARG A 212 26.01 7.51 -14.04
N ALA A 213 26.56 8.56 -13.44
CA ALA A 213 26.56 8.76 -11.99
C ALA A 213 25.15 9.08 -11.42
N PRO A 214 24.43 10.12 -11.87
CA PRO A 214 23.04 10.38 -11.46
C PRO A 214 22.13 9.15 -11.57
N ARG A 215 22.23 8.40 -12.66
CA ARG A 215 21.43 7.18 -12.85
C ARG A 215 21.73 6.12 -11.79
N ARG A 216 22.99 5.89 -11.44
CA ARG A 216 23.37 4.91 -10.41
C ARG A 216 22.85 5.32 -9.03
N TRP A 217 22.97 6.59 -8.66
CA TRP A 217 22.46 7.09 -7.38
C TRP A 217 20.94 7.05 -7.30
N ALA A 218 20.23 7.36 -8.39
CA ALA A 218 18.78 7.23 -8.45
C ALA A 218 18.33 5.77 -8.26
N ILE A 219 18.97 4.83 -8.95
CA ILE A 219 18.67 3.39 -8.77
C ILE A 219 18.97 2.94 -7.34
N ALA A 220 20.12 3.33 -6.80
CA ALA A 220 20.48 3.01 -5.42
C ALA A 220 19.45 3.57 -4.42
N SER A 221 18.96 4.80 -4.65
CA SER A 221 17.91 5.42 -3.82
C SER A 221 16.61 4.62 -3.89
N ILE A 222 16.19 4.20 -5.08
CA ILE A 222 14.97 3.38 -5.26
C ILE A 222 15.10 2.06 -4.49
N VAL A 223 16.25 1.40 -4.59
CA VAL A 223 16.51 0.12 -3.90
C VAL A 223 16.50 0.30 -2.38
N THR A 224 17.20 1.29 -1.85
CA THR A 224 17.27 1.51 -0.39
C THR A 224 15.93 1.96 0.18
N ILE A 225 15.18 2.81 -0.52
CA ILE A 225 13.80 3.18 -0.14
C ILE A 225 12.91 1.94 -0.09
N ALA A 226 12.94 1.09 -1.13
CA ALA A 226 12.12 -0.12 -1.17
C ALA A 226 12.45 -1.07 0.00
N LEU A 227 13.74 -1.26 0.31
CA LEU A 227 14.17 -2.07 1.44
C LEU A 227 13.77 -1.45 2.79
N ALA A 228 13.89 -0.14 2.95
CA ALA A 228 13.48 0.56 4.17
C ALA A 228 11.96 0.45 4.41
N LEU A 229 11.16 0.64 3.36
CA LEU A 229 9.70 0.47 3.40
C LEU A 229 9.32 -0.96 3.79
N PHE A 230 9.96 -1.97 3.18
CA PHE A 230 9.74 -3.37 3.53
C PHE A 230 10.13 -3.66 4.99
N ALA A 231 11.33 -3.26 5.43
CA ALA A 231 11.79 -3.46 6.80
C ALA A 231 10.88 -2.76 7.84
N GLY A 232 10.31 -1.59 7.49
CA GLY A 232 9.36 -0.88 8.36
C GLY A 232 8.10 -1.69 8.67
N THR A 233 7.66 -2.57 7.75
CA THR A 233 6.52 -3.46 8.02
C THR A 233 6.82 -4.48 9.12
N PHE A 234 8.08 -4.92 9.24
CA PHE A 234 8.50 -5.79 10.35
C PHE A 234 8.60 -5.01 11.66
N VAL A 235 9.03 -3.76 11.63
CA VAL A 235 9.02 -2.89 12.84
C VAL A 235 7.61 -2.77 13.38
N SER A 236 6.63 -2.49 12.52
CA SER A 236 5.22 -2.41 12.90
C SER A 236 4.67 -3.77 13.35
N GLY A 237 4.84 -4.83 12.55
CA GLY A 237 4.29 -6.15 12.84
C GLY A 237 4.87 -6.85 14.07
N THR A 238 6.12 -6.57 14.43
CA THR A 238 6.75 -7.10 15.67
C THR A 238 6.60 -6.17 16.87
N ARG A 239 6.01 -4.97 16.67
CA ARG A 239 6.00 -3.87 17.65
C ARG A 239 7.41 -3.48 18.14
N ALA A 240 8.40 -3.55 17.26
CA ALA A 240 9.77 -3.17 17.58
C ALA A 240 9.93 -1.65 17.81
N TYR A 241 8.95 -0.86 17.37
CA TYR A 241 8.89 0.58 17.64
C TYR A 241 8.71 0.92 19.13
N LEU A 242 8.38 -0.06 19.99
CA LEU A 242 8.23 0.15 21.43
C LEU A 242 9.56 0.02 22.19
N VAL A 243 10.63 -0.47 21.56
CA VAL A 243 11.92 -0.73 22.22
C VAL A 243 13.04 0.16 21.66
N HIS A 244 14.02 0.45 22.53
CA HIS A 244 15.24 1.18 22.18
C HIS A 244 15.02 2.55 21.52
N ASN A 245 14.25 3.44 22.15
CA ASN A 245 13.78 4.69 21.52
C ASN A 245 14.80 5.85 21.48
N HIS A 246 16.03 5.63 21.93
CA HIS A 246 17.13 6.57 21.73
C HIS A 246 17.76 6.39 20.34
N PHE A 247 18.34 7.47 19.79
CA PHE A 247 19.06 7.45 18.50
C PHE A 247 20.29 8.38 18.60
N PRO A 248 21.45 8.01 18.02
CA PRO A 248 21.72 6.78 17.25
C PRO A 248 21.95 5.53 18.11
N LEU A 249 22.13 5.71 19.42
CA LEU A 249 22.43 4.61 20.35
C LEU A 249 21.16 3.89 20.82
N MET A 250 21.26 2.58 21.05
CA MET A 250 20.25 1.69 21.61
C MET A 250 20.80 1.11 22.92
N GLU A 251 20.29 1.57 24.06
CA GLU A 251 20.86 1.31 25.41
C GLU A 251 22.35 1.66 25.52
N GLY A 252 22.76 2.81 24.97
CA GLY A 252 24.14 3.29 25.04
C GLY A 252 25.11 2.62 24.04
N GLN A 253 24.65 1.67 23.23
CA GLN A 253 25.47 1.00 22.21
C GLN A 253 24.95 1.29 20.80
N LEU A 254 25.82 1.25 19.78
CA LEU A 254 25.37 1.39 18.40
C LEU A 254 24.59 0.17 17.91
N ILE A 255 25.02 -1.04 18.28
CA ILE A 255 24.33 -2.30 18.02
C ILE A 255 23.77 -2.78 19.36
N PRO A 256 22.47 -3.11 19.47
CA PRO A 256 21.89 -3.52 20.74
C PRO A 256 22.46 -4.90 21.16
N PRO A 257 22.68 -5.13 22.47
CA PRO A 257 23.37 -6.33 22.96
C PRO A 257 22.59 -7.63 22.68
N ASP A 258 21.27 -7.54 22.55
CA ASP A 258 20.37 -8.64 22.24
C ASP A 258 20.15 -8.85 20.73
N TYR A 259 20.88 -8.16 19.84
CA TYR A 259 20.73 -8.28 18.38
C TYR A 259 20.74 -9.73 17.89
N ALA A 260 21.62 -10.58 18.44
CA ALA A 260 21.83 -11.96 18.00
C ALA A 260 21.16 -13.01 18.91
N ALA A 261 20.15 -12.63 19.70
CA ALA A 261 19.56 -13.49 20.73
C ALA A 261 18.79 -14.72 20.20
N LEU A 262 18.32 -14.70 18.95
CA LEU A 262 17.56 -15.82 18.37
C LEU A 262 18.44 -16.77 17.55
N HIS A 263 18.10 -18.07 17.61
CA HIS A 263 18.68 -19.13 16.78
C HIS A 263 17.61 -19.84 15.95
N PRO A 264 17.85 -20.12 14.66
CA PRO A 264 19.02 -19.73 13.85
C PRO A 264 19.14 -18.20 13.63
N PHE A 265 20.37 -17.72 13.38
CA PHE A 265 20.71 -16.28 13.38
C PHE A 265 19.80 -15.41 12.50
N TRP A 266 19.35 -15.91 11.34
CA TRP A 266 18.51 -15.15 10.42
C TRP A 266 17.13 -14.77 11.01
N LEU A 267 16.66 -15.46 12.05
CA LEU A 267 15.43 -15.09 12.75
C LEU A 267 15.52 -13.70 13.39
N ASN A 268 16.72 -13.26 13.76
CA ASN A 268 16.90 -11.93 14.34
C ASN A 268 16.47 -10.82 13.38
N TRP A 269 16.65 -11.02 12.06
CA TRP A 269 16.27 -10.01 11.07
C TRP A 269 14.77 -9.80 10.93
N PHE A 270 13.94 -10.74 11.40
CA PHE A 270 12.50 -10.72 11.17
C PHE A 270 11.66 -10.82 12.44
N ALA A 271 12.19 -11.35 13.54
CA ALA A 271 11.44 -11.61 14.77
C ALA A 271 12.03 -10.94 16.02
N ASN A 272 13.35 -10.73 16.07
CA ASN A 272 13.98 -10.05 17.20
C ASN A 272 13.72 -8.54 17.11
N LYS A 273 13.01 -7.98 18.09
CA LYS A 273 12.63 -6.57 18.09
C LYS A 273 13.84 -5.64 18.02
N ALA A 274 14.90 -5.91 18.77
CA ALA A 274 16.09 -5.07 18.78
C ALA A 274 16.80 -5.06 17.41
N ALA A 275 16.98 -6.25 16.82
CA ALA A 275 17.60 -6.38 15.50
C ALA A 275 16.73 -5.80 14.37
N VAL A 276 15.41 -6.05 14.39
CA VAL A 276 14.45 -5.46 13.44
C VAL A 276 14.50 -3.93 13.49
N GLN A 277 14.43 -3.35 14.69
CA GLN A 277 14.49 -1.90 14.90
C GLN A 277 15.83 -1.31 14.43
N TRP A 278 16.95 -1.95 14.80
CA TRP A 278 18.28 -1.51 14.38
C TRP A 278 18.46 -1.58 12.86
N ASN A 279 18.09 -2.70 12.23
CA ASN A 279 18.20 -2.91 10.78
C ASN A 279 17.39 -1.85 10.01
N HIS A 280 16.18 -1.54 10.47
CA HIS A 280 15.35 -0.51 9.84
C HIS A 280 15.97 0.89 9.97
N ARG A 281 16.54 1.24 11.14
CA ARG A 281 17.25 2.52 11.34
C ARG A 281 18.51 2.65 10.48
N LEU A 282 19.26 1.57 10.33
CA LEU A 282 20.41 1.52 9.43
C LEU A 282 19.95 1.77 7.98
N LEU A 283 18.91 1.05 7.52
CA LEU A 283 18.34 1.25 6.18
C LEU A 283 17.83 2.68 5.97
N GLY A 284 17.16 3.27 6.96
CA GLY A 284 16.72 4.67 6.90
C GLY A 284 17.88 5.65 6.78
N THR A 285 18.95 5.45 7.57
CA THR A 285 20.18 6.26 7.51
C THR A 285 20.86 6.14 6.14
N LEU A 286 21.01 4.91 5.62
CA LEU A 286 21.57 4.65 4.29
C LEU A 286 20.70 5.28 3.19
N THR A 287 19.37 5.18 3.31
CA THR A 287 18.43 5.80 2.38
C THR A 287 18.63 7.31 2.31
N ALA A 288 18.77 7.98 3.45
CA ALA A 288 19.03 9.41 3.50
C ALA A 288 20.36 9.77 2.81
N ILE A 289 21.45 9.08 3.14
CA ILE A 289 22.77 9.30 2.54
C ILE A 289 22.73 9.12 1.02
N VAL A 290 22.15 8.02 0.54
CA VAL A 290 22.08 7.69 -0.89
C VAL A 290 21.21 8.68 -1.65
N THR A 291 20.09 9.13 -1.07
CA THR A 291 19.20 10.13 -1.67
C THR A 291 19.86 11.50 -1.75
N ILE A 292 20.59 11.92 -0.71
CA ILE A 292 21.41 13.14 -0.72
C ILE A 292 22.50 13.02 -1.79
N GLY A 293 23.16 11.86 -1.90
CA GLY A 293 24.14 11.56 -2.94
C GLY A 293 23.54 11.69 -4.35
N ALA A 294 22.30 11.22 -4.55
CA ALA A 294 21.56 11.39 -5.79
C ALA A 294 21.33 12.86 -6.12
N PHE A 295 20.84 13.65 -5.15
CA PHE A 295 20.63 15.09 -5.32
C PHE A 295 21.93 15.82 -5.70
N VAL A 296 23.02 15.59 -4.96
CA VAL A 296 24.33 16.19 -5.26
C VAL A 296 24.85 15.75 -6.63
N SER A 297 24.66 14.49 -7.01
CA SER A 297 25.11 13.98 -8.31
C SER A 297 24.39 14.64 -9.48
N VAL A 298 23.11 15.00 -9.30
CA VAL A 298 22.31 15.74 -10.29
C VAL A 298 22.77 17.19 -10.38
N LEU A 299 23.01 17.86 -9.24
CA LEU A 299 23.53 19.25 -9.24
C LEU A 299 24.89 19.39 -9.92
N ARG A 300 25.71 18.33 -9.91
CA ARG A 300 27.03 18.30 -10.57
C ARG A 300 26.97 17.79 -12.00
N ALA A 301 25.85 17.23 -12.42
CA ALA A 301 25.69 16.83 -13.80
C ALA A 301 25.28 18.07 -14.59
N ASP A 302 26.00 18.34 -15.68
CA ASP A 302 25.61 19.33 -16.67
C ASP A 302 24.39 18.81 -17.45
N LEU A 303 23.24 18.80 -16.77
CA LEU A 303 21.95 18.52 -17.39
C LEU A 303 21.43 19.82 -18.04
N PRO A 304 20.80 19.72 -19.22
CA PRO A 304 20.21 20.85 -19.92
C PRO A 304 19.10 21.53 -19.13
#